data_AF-A0AAV4JTJ3-F1
#
_entry.id   AF-A0AAV4JTJ3-F1
#
_cell.length_a   1.000
_cell.length_b   1.000
_cell.length_c   1.000
_cell.angle_alpha   90.00
_cell.angle_beta   90.00
_cell.angle_gamma   90.00
#
_symmetry.space_group_name_H-M   'P 1'
#
loop_
_entity.id
_entity.type
_entity.pdbx_description
1 polymer ?
#
loop_
_entity_poly.entity_id
_entity_poly.type
_entity_poly.pdbx_seq_one_letter_code
_entity_poly.pdbx_strand_id
1 'polypeptide(L)'
;WRFFENYFDIPGLVAFARILDHLRETGASENKTTYEDVWADVHASLYEMYIFNHFKEDRGGYFPAIKQETGSYIEMASKEIKEWLKKLRQQNRKVFLMTSSNVDFAYFIMDFIFGKDWPSLFDLRLFQAKKPSFFTESRAFLRTSKEFEIGEPVEELQPNGDYSQGNKEVLMKFFRKETGKADPKHSSLVTAEELRWMVSDFWGSIFIDDLQGDRSAEELRWMVSDFWGSIFIDDLQGDRSETADKNLKMNTAYGDLISQYATICVPSIEYLAGVPVDHNFAKFSKDAGNARGFHPGRPVSLLVSQ
;
A
#
# COMPACT_ATOMS: atom_id res chain seq x y z
N TRP A 1 13.48 2.17 18.21
CA TRP A 1 13.67 1.98 16.76
C TRP A 1 12.34 2.15 16.06
N ARG A 2 12.30 2.91 14.96
CA ARG A 2 11.13 3.07 14.09
C ARG A 2 11.46 2.44 12.74
N PHE A 3 10.53 1.67 12.18
CA PHE A 3 10.58 1.25 10.79
C PHE A 3 9.82 2.27 9.93
N PHE A 4 10.37 2.65 8.78
CA PHE A 4 9.80 3.63 7.86
C PHE A 4 9.05 2.90 6.75
N GLU A 5 7.80 2.55 7.00
CA GLU A 5 7.10 1.45 6.29
C GLU A 5 6.42 1.87 4.98
N ASN A 6 6.16 3.16 4.76
CA ASN A 6 5.34 3.65 3.65
C ASN A 6 5.85 4.99 3.08
N TYR A 7 5.32 5.38 1.93
CA TYR A 7 5.70 6.62 1.26
C TYR A 7 5.33 7.89 2.05
N PHE A 8 4.34 7.83 2.95
CA PHE A 8 3.98 8.96 3.83
C PHE A 8 5.04 9.26 4.90
N ASP A 9 5.83 8.25 5.29
CA ASP A 9 6.89 8.38 6.29
C ASP A 9 8.22 8.89 5.70
N ILE A 10 8.43 8.76 4.38
CA ILE A 10 9.69 9.11 3.70
C ILE A 10 10.07 10.58 3.87
N PRO A 11 9.16 11.57 3.69
CA PRO A 11 9.48 12.98 3.94
C PRO A 11 9.97 13.23 5.37
N GLY A 12 9.45 12.47 6.35
CA GLY A 12 9.89 12.55 7.74
C GLY A 12 11.32 12.08 7.93
N LEU A 13 11.74 11.01 7.25
CA LEU A 13 13.12 10.53 7.31
C LEU A 13 14.10 11.60 6.78
N VAL A 14 13.76 12.23 5.66
CA VAL A 14 14.58 13.30 5.06
C VAL A 14 14.62 14.53 5.97
N ALA A 15 13.47 14.95 6.52
CA ALA A 15 13.40 16.07 7.46
C ALA A 15 14.23 15.80 8.72
N PHE A 16 14.11 14.60 9.30
CA PHE A 16 14.89 14.18 10.46
C PHE A 16 16.39 14.27 10.21
N ALA A 17 16.87 13.71 9.09
CA ALA A 17 18.28 13.77 8.73
C ALA A 17 18.78 15.21 8.54
N ARG A 18 18.01 16.05 7.83
CA ARG A 18 18.37 17.45 7.57
C ARG A 18 18.43 18.31 8.83
N ILE A 19 17.53 18.07 9.79
CA ILE A 19 17.57 18.78 11.08
C ILE A 19 18.84 18.43 11.84
N LEU A 20 19.21 17.14 11.88
CA LEU A 20 20.44 16.70 12.54
C LEU A 20 21.71 17.28 11.88
N ASP A 21 21.75 17.29 10.55
CA ASP A 21 22.86 17.91 9.81
C ASP A 21 22.99 19.41 10.14
N HIS A 22 21.87 20.12 10.20
CA HIS A 22 21.87 21.53 10.58
C HIS A 22 22.33 21.76 12.03
N LEU A 23 21.93 20.90 12.97
CA LEU A 23 22.40 20.98 14.36
C LEU A 23 23.93 20.80 14.46
N ARG A 24 24.50 19.88 13.66
CA ARG A 24 25.96 19.67 13.56
C ARG A 24 26.68 20.89 13.02
N GLU A 25 26.17 21.44 11.92
CA GLU A 25 26.76 22.61 11.26
C GLU A 25 26.77 23.85 12.17
N THR A 26 25.76 23.99 13.03
CA THR A 26 25.64 25.12 13.97
C THR A 26 26.41 24.92 15.27
N GLY A 27 27.07 23.77 15.46
CA GLY A 27 27.83 23.45 16.67
C GLY A 27 26.95 23.17 17.89
N ALA A 28 25.69 22.76 17.68
CA ALA A 28 24.82 22.35 18.76
C ALA A 28 25.35 21.08 19.44
N SER A 29 25.18 20.99 20.76
CA SER A 29 25.58 19.78 21.51
C SER A 29 24.61 18.64 21.19
N GLU A 30 25.10 17.60 20.53
CA GLU A 30 24.35 16.35 20.33
C GLU A 30 24.55 15.41 21.50
N ASN A 31 23.44 14.93 22.06
CA ASN A 31 23.44 13.80 22.96
C ASN A 31 22.35 12.80 22.53
N LYS A 32 22.22 11.68 23.25
CA LYS A 32 21.26 10.64 22.90
C LYS A 32 19.81 11.14 22.83
N THR A 33 19.40 12.07 23.70
CA THR A 33 18.02 12.59 23.72
C THR A 33 17.73 13.49 22.52
N THR A 34 18.75 14.15 21.94
CA THR A 34 18.60 14.99 20.75
C THR A 34 17.91 14.23 19.60
N TYR A 35 18.26 12.97 19.36
CA TYR A 35 17.63 12.15 18.33
C TYR A 35 16.17 11.82 18.65
N GLU A 36 15.86 11.56 19.92
CA GLU A 36 14.51 11.23 20.38
C GLU A 36 13.60 12.46 20.27
N ASP A 37 14.10 13.63 20.67
CA ASP A 37 13.39 14.90 20.65
C ASP A 37 13.12 15.37 19.21
N VAL A 38 14.15 15.39 18.35
CA VAL A 38 13.99 15.77 16.94
C VAL A 38 13.03 14.82 16.22
N TRP A 39 13.12 13.52 16.49
CA TRP A 39 12.19 12.56 15.90
C TRP A 39 10.76 12.77 16.41
N ALA A 40 10.57 13.08 17.69
CA ALA A 40 9.26 13.37 18.25
C ALA A 40 8.61 14.57 17.57
N ASP A 41 9.36 15.65 17.32
CA ASP A 41 8.86 16.85 16.64
C ASP A 41 8.51 16.59 15.17
N VAL A 42 9.38 15.89 14.43
CA VAL A 42 9.11 15.48 13.04
C VAL A 42 7.87 14.61 12.97
N HIS A 43 7.76 13.64 13.86
CA HIS A 43 6.62 12.74 13.90
C HIS A 43 5.32 13.45 14.25
N ALA A 44 5.33 14.36 15.22
CA ALA A 44 4.18 15.17 15.58
C ALA A 44 3.71 16.03 14.39
N SER A 45 4.66 16.59 13.64
CA SER A 45 4.37 17.38 12.43
C SER A 45 3.75 16.52 11.33
N LEU A 46 4.32 15.35 11.04
CA LEU A 46 3.73 14.40 10.07
C LEU A 46 2.32 13.95 10.50
N TYR A 47 2.14 13.65 11.80
CA TYR A 47 0.84 13.25 12.32
C TYR A 47 -0.20 14.35 12.10
N GLU A 48 0.13 15.61 12.41
CA GLU A 48 -0.76 16.77 12.22
C GLU A 48 -1.17 16.93 10.75
N MET A 49 -0.22 16.79 9.82
CA MET A 49 -0.49 16.95 8.39
C MET A 49 -1.57 16.00 7.85
N TYR A 50 -1.66 14.78 8.39
CA TYR A 50 -2.55 13.72 7.91
C TYR A 50 -3.78 13.48 8.79
N ILE A 51 -4.08 14.37 9.76
CA ILE A 51 -5.32 14.27 10.54
C ILE A 51 -6.51 14.38 9.57
N PHE A 52 -7.31 13.31 9.47
CA PHE A 52 -8.35 13.21 8.44
C PHE A 52 -9.39 14.34 8.48
N ASN A 53 -9.70 14.91 9.65
CA ASN A 53 -10.60 16.06 9.78
C ASN A 53 -10.09 17.31 9.03
N HIS A 54 -8.77 17.45 8.85
CA HIS A 54 -8.18 18.57 8.13
C HIS A 54 -8.61 18.59 6.66
N PHE A 55 -9.00 17.45 6.08
CA PHE A 55 -9.57 17.45 4.73
C PHE A 55 -10.85 18.27 4.69
N LYS A 56 -11.80 18.04 5.59
CA LYS A 56 -13.05 18.81 5.64
C LYS A 56 -12.84 20.26 6.08
N GLU A 57 -11.97 20.48 7.06
CA GLU A 57 -11.66 21.81 7.60
C GLU A 57 -10.78 22.65 6.67
N ASP A 58 -10.26 22.06 5.59
CA ASP A 58 -9.33 22.70 4.66
C ASP A 58 -8.09 23.29 5.36
N ARG A 59 -7.52 22.49 6.27
CA ARG A 59 -6.45 22.90 7.17
C ARG A 59 -5.10 22.30 6.76
N GLY A 60 -4.02 23.02 7.09
CA GLY A 60 -2.65 22.59 6.86
C GLY A 60 -2.19 22.83 5.42
N GLY A 61 -1.06 22.22 5.04
CA GLY A 61 -0.55 22.32 3.66
C GLY A 61 -1.01 21.19 2.75
N TYR A 62 -1.21 19.98 3.29
CA TYR A 62 -1.42 18.77 2.51
C TYR A 62 -2.78 18.72 1.80
N PHE A 63 -3.88 18.73 2.55
CA PHE A 63 -5.21 18.61 1.96
C PHE A 63 -5.62 19.82 1.10
N PRO A 64 -5.34 21.07 1.49
CA PRO A 64 -5.63 22.23 0.63
C PRO A 64 -4.88 22.18 -0.70
N ALA A 65 -3.60 21.81 -0.70
CA ALA A 65 -2.82 21.68 -1.94
C ALA A 65 -3.39 20.61 -2.88
N ILE A 66 -3.75 19.44 -2.34
CA ILE A 66 -4.39 18.36 -3.12
C ILE A 66 -5.72 18.81 -3.72
N LYS A 67 -6.54 19.57 -2.99
CA LYS A 67 -7.81 20.08 -3.52
C LYS A 67 -7.61 21.15 -4.60
N GLN A 68 -6.60 22.00 -4.44
CA GLN A 68 -6.32 23.08 -5.37
C GLN A 68 -5.81 22.56 -6.72
N GLU A 69 -4.91 21.56 -6.69
CA GLU A 69 -4.25 21.06 -7.89
C GLU A 69 -4.18 19.53 -7.93
N THR A 70 -5.34 18.86 -7.86
CA THR A 70 -5.43 17.40 -7.72
C THR A 70 -4.65 16.64 -8.80
N GLY A 71 -4.68 17.12 -10.05
CA GLY A 71 -3.98 16.48 -11.17
C GLY A 71 -2.46 16.54 -11.11
N SER A 72 -1.88 17.39 -10.26
CA SER A 72 -0.42 17.41 -10.01
C SER A 72 0.01 16.35 -8.99
N TYR A 73 -0.92 15.84 -8.18
CA TYR A 73 -0.60 14.93 -7.07
C TYR A 73 -1.20 13.52 -7.26
N ILE A 74 -2.27 13.39 -8.04
CA ILE A 74 -3.03 12.15 -8.18
C ILE A 74 -3.03 11.70 -9.63
N GLU A 75 -2.57 10.47 -9.85
CA GLU A 75 -2.61 9.82 -11.15
C GLU A 75 -4.00 9.25 -11.44
N MET A 76 -4.46 9.42 -12.68
CA MET A 76 -5.75 8.92 -13.13
C MET A 76 -5.68 7.41 -13.38
N ALA A 77 -6.70 6.67 -12.95
CA ALA A 77 -6.77 5.25 -13.29
C ALA A 77 -6.95 5.08 -14.80
N SER A 78 -6.13 4.20 -15.35
CA SER A 78 -6.21 3.72 -16.72
C SER A 78 -7.59 3.11 -17.03
N LYS A 79 -7.95 3.09 -18.32
CA LYS A 79 -9.23 2.52 -18.77
C LYS A 79 -9.25 1.01 -18.54
N GLU A 80 -8.08 0.39 -18.62
CA GLU A 80 -7.78 -1.01 -18.43
C GLU A 80 -8.16 -1.45 -17.02
N ILE A 81 -7.80 -0.68 -15.97
CA ILE A 81 -8.23 -0.98 -14.60
C ILE A 81 -9.75 -0.93 -14.47
N LYS A 82 -10.41 0.10 -15.02
CA LYS A 82 -11.87 0.25 -14.97
C LYS A 82 -12.57 -0.96 -15.60
N GLU A 83 -12.09 -1.40 -16.76
CA GLU A 83 -12.62 -2.56 -17.47
C GLU A 83 -12.33 -3.86 -16.72
N TRP A 84 -11.15 -3.99 -16.12
CA TRP A 84 -10.75 -5.14 -15.33
C TRP A 84 -11.63 -5.32 -14.09
N LEU A 85 -11.88 -4.26 -13.31
CA LEU A 85 -12.79 -4.30 -12.16
C LEU A 85 -14.21 -4.73 -12.57
N LYS A 86 -14.72 -4.21 -13.69
CA LYS A 86 -16.01 -4.62 -14.27
C LYS A 86 -16.01 -6.10 -14.67
N LYS A 87 -14.95 -6.56 -15.33
CA LYS A 87 -14.79 -7.96 -15.77
C LYS A 87 -14.74 -8.92 -14.60
N LEU A 88 -14.05 -8.58 -13.51
CA LEU A 88 -14.05 -9.37 -12.27
C LEU A 88 -15.49 -9.62 -11.78
N ARG A 89 -16.30 -8.56 -11.70
CA ARG A 89 -17.71 -8.65 -11.27
C ARG A 89 -18.56 -9.48 -12.23
N GLN A 90 -18.41 -9.26 -13.55
CA GLN A 90 -19.11 -10.03 -14.58
C GLN A 90 -18.77 -11.53 -14.54
N GLN A 91 -17.58 -11.89 -14.07
CA GLN A 91 -17.13 -13.28 -13.89
C GLN A 91 -17.46 -13.84 -12.50
N ASN A 92 -18.53 -13.33 -11.86
CA ASN A 92 -19.04 -13.81 -10.57
C ASN A 92 -18.02 -13.73 -9.42
N ARG A 93 -17.09 -12.77 -9.49
CA ARG A 93 -16.20 -12.42 -8.38
C ARG A 93 -16.76 -11.20 -7.66
N LYS A 94 -16.70 -11.20 -6.33
CA LYS A 94 -17.05 -10.04 -5.51
C LYS A 94 -15.82 -9.16 -5.37
N VAL A 95 -15.98 -7.86 -5.61
CA VAL A 95 -14.91 -6.86 -5.55
C VAL A 95 -15.25 -5.87 -4.44
N PHE A 96 -14.30 -5.53 -3.59
CA PHE A 96 -14.53 -4.55 -2.52
C PHE A 96 -13.36 -3.60 -2.38
N LEU A 97 -13.66 -2.39 -1.89
CA LEU A 97 -12.67 -1.39 -1.51
C LEU A 97 -12.53 -1.40 0.01
N MET A 98 -11.29 -1.32 0.51
CA MET A 98 -11.01 -1.16 1.94
C MET A 98 -9.83 -0.21 2.16
N THR A 99 -10.12 0.98 2.67
CA THR A 99 -9.15 2.05 2.89
C THR A 99 -9.09 2.50 4.35
N SER A 100 -7.93 3.00 4.77
CA SER A 100 -7.74 3.69 6.06
C SER A 100 -8.23 5.14 6.01
N SER A 101 -8.45 5.70 4.82
CA SER A 101 -8.94 7.07 4.61
C SER A 101 -10.38 7.25 5.11
N ASN A 102 -10.70 8.47 5.53
CA ASN A 102 -12.09 8.87 5.79
C ASN A 102 -12.89 8.92 4.49
N VAL A 103 -14.22 8.78 4.60
CA VAL A 103 -15.13 8.65 3.46
C VAL A 103 -15.07 9.87 2.54
N ASP A 104 -14.98 11.07 3.08
CA ASP A 104 -14.96 12.32 2.33
C ASP A 104 -13.73 12.43 1.42
N PHE A 105 -12.54 12.23 1.99
CA PHE A 105 -11.29 12.24 1.24
C PHE A 105 -11.25 11.09 0.23
N ALA A 106 -11.69 9.89 0.62
CA ALA A 106 -11.72 8.74 -0.28
C ALA A 106 -12.66 8.98 -1.47
N TYR A 107 -13.86 9.53 -1.25
CA TYR A 107 -14.78 9.89 -2.33
C TYR A 107 -14.20 10.98 -3.23
N PHE A 108 -13.54 12.00 -2.67
CA PHE A 108 -12.87 13.04 -3.46
C PHE A 108 -11.83 12.45 -4.42
N ILE A 109 -10.94 11.61 -3.89
CA ILE A 109 -9.89 10.96 -4.70
C ILE A 109 -10.49 9.99 -5.72
N MET A 110 -11.44 9.15 -5.31
CA MET A 110 -12.03 8.16 -6.22
C MET A 110 -12.91 8.80 -7.31
N ASP A 111 -13.61 9.89 -7.01
CA ASP A 111 -14.35 10.67 -8.02
C ASP A 111 -13.40 11.25 -9.07
N PHE A 112 -12.20 11.68 -8.67
CA PHE A 112 -11.17 12.16 -9.59
C PHE A 112 -10.64 11.01 -10.45
N ILE A 113 -10.12 9.95 -9.83
CA ILE A 113 -9.45 8.82 -10.48
C ILE A 113 -10.41 8.06 -11.42
N PHE A 114 -11.59 7.71 -10.93
CA PHE A 114 -12.51 6.78 -11.60
C PHE A 114 -13.74 7.46 -12.23
N GLY A 115 -14.03 8.70 -11.85
CA GLY A 115 -15.30 9.37 -12.17
C GLY A 115 -16.39 9.00 -11.16
N LYS A 116 -17.49 9.78 -11.14
CA LYS A 116 -18.56 9.69 -10.12
C LYS A 116 -19.30 8.34 -10.04
N ASP A 117 -19.22 7.51 -11.07
CA ASP A 117 -19.84 6.18 -11.10
C ASP A 117 -18.93 5.08 -10.51
N TRP A 118 -17.75 5.43 -9.99
CA TRP A 118 -16.84 4.46 -9.41
C TRP A 118 -17.45 3.55 -8.32
N PRO A 119 -18.46 3.95 -7.51
CA PRO A 119 -19.04 3.03 -6.54
C PRO A 119 -19.62 1.77 -7.20
N SER A 120 -20.03 1.86 -8.47
CA SER A 120 -20.52 0.75 -9.30
C SER A 120 -19.40 -0.24 -9.72
N LEU A 121 -18.15 0.02 -9.37
CA LEU A 121 -17.02 -0.90 -9.56
C LEU A 121 -16.83 -1.86 -8.38
N PHE A 122 -17.50 -1.61 -7.25
CA PHE A 122 -17.31 -2.36 -6.01
C PHE A 122 -18.66 -2.87 -5.45
N ASP A 123 -18.68 -4.12 -4.98
CA ASP A 123 -19.81 -4.73 -4.27
C ASP A 123 -19.90 -4.30 -2.79
N LEU A 124 -18.82 -3.72 -2.25
CA LEU A 124 -18.75 -3.20 -0.87
C LEU A 124 -17.61 -2.17 -0.75
N ARG A 125 -17.80 -1.11 0.02
CA ARG A 125 -16.78 -0.07 0.25
C ARG A 125 -16.61 0.20 1.74
N LEU A 126 -15.38 0.04 2.22
CA LEU A 126 -15.01 0.15 3.62
C LEU A 126 -14.00 1.30 3.79
N PHE A 127 -14.37 2.29 4.60
CA PHE A 127 -13.59 3.47 4.92
C PHE A 127 -13.13 3.41 6.39
N GLN A 128 -12.11 4.21 6.75
CA GLN A 128 -11.47 4.17 8.06
C GLN A 128 -11.38 2.75 8.66
N ALA A 129 -10.91 1.77 7.89
CA ALA A 129 -10.95 0.37 8.33
C ALA A 129 -10.16 0.12 9.63
N LYS A 130 -9.29 1.06 10.05
CA LYS A 130 -8.40 0.96 11.21
C LYS A 130 -7.52 -0.29 11.14
N LYS A 131 -6.91 -0.55 9.99
CA LYS A 131 -5.90 -1.62 9.88
C LYS A 131 -4.77 -1.35 10.90
N PRO A 132 -4.21 -2.37 11.62
CA PRO A 132 -4.45 -3.81 11.46
C PRO A 132 -5.66 -4.29 12.25
N SER A 133 -6.16 -3.45 13.17
CA SER A 133 -7.16 -3.84 14.17
C SER A 133 -8.42 -4.43 13.54
N PHE A 134 -8.75 -4.05 12.30
CA PHE A 134 -9.78 -4.71 11.50
C PHE A 134 -9.68 -6.26 11.47
N PHE A 135 -8.47 -6.79 11.43
CA PHE A 135 -8.22 -8.23 11.32
C PHE A 135 -7.98 -8.93 12.66
N THR A 136 -7.79 -8.18 13.74
CA THR A 136 -7.40 -8.72 15.05
C THR A 136 -8.40 -8.41 16.15
N GLU A 137 -9.21 -7.37 15.98
CA GLU A 137 -10.18 -6.88 16.95
C GLU A 137 -11.61 -6.97 16.41
N SER A 138 -12.57 -7.07 17.33
CA SER A 138 -13.99 -7.04 17.00
C SER A 138 -14.54 -5.63 17.25
N ARG A 139 -14.64 -4.84 16.19
CA ARG A 139 -15.26 -3.50 16.21
C ARG A 139 -16.56 -3.50 15.41
N ALA A 140 -17.54 -2.72 15.84
CA ALA A 140 -18.77 -2.52 15.08
C ALA A 140 -18.47 -1.84 13.73
N PHE A 141 -19.22 -2.24 12.70
CA PHE A 141 -19.29 -1.46 11.47
C PHE A 141 -20.22 -0.27 11.71
N LEU A 142 -19.86 0.90 11.20
CA LEU A 142 -20.71 2.09 11.22
C LEU A 142 -21.16 2.39 9.80
N ARG A 143 -22.42 2.77 9.58
CA ARG A 143 -22.83 3.32 8.27
C ARG A 143 -22.05 4.59 7.98
N THR A 144 -21.75 4.81 6.70
CA THR A 144 -21.15 6.05 6.22
C THR A 144 -21.64 6.33 4.81
N SER A 145 -21.38 7.51 4.27
CA SER A 145 -21.65 7.85 2.88
C SER A 145 -20.86 9.10 2.49
N LYS A 146 -21.00 9.51 1.23
CA LYS A 146 -20.48 10.79 0.77
C LYS A 146 -21.11 11.98 1.52
N GLU A 147 -22.34 11.84 1.98
CA GLU A 147 -23.10 12.91 2.64
C GLU A 147 -22.88 12.97 4.16
N PHE A 148 -22.45 11.86 4.79
CA PHE A 148 -22.19 11.79 6.23
C PHE A 148 -21.07 10.82 6.57
N GLU A 149 -20.15 11.24 7.45
CA GLU A 149 -18.93 10.49 7.75
C GLU A 149 -19.15 9.32 8.71
N ILE A 150 -20.01 9.49 9.72
CA ILE A 150 -20.31 8.47 10.73
C ILE A 150 -21.82 8.44 10.95
N GLY A 151 -22.41 7.27 10.77
CA GLY A 151 -23.80 6.97 11.10
C GLY A 151 -23.91 5.82 12.09
N GLU A 152 -25.10 5.22 12.14
CA GLU A 152 -25.44 4.19 13.11
C GLU A 152 -24.60 2.89 12.95
N PRO A 153 -24.34 2.18 14.06
CA PRO A 153 -23.72 0.87 14.01
C PRO A 153 -24.61 -0.15 13.31
N VAL A 154 -23.99 -1.12 12.63
CA VAL A 154 -24.67 -2.22 11.95
C VAL A 154 -24.07 -3.57 12.28
N GLU A 155 -24.93 -4.57 12.37
CA GLU A 155 -24.55 -5.97 12.56
C GLU A 155 -24.39 -6.73 11.24
N GLU A 156 -25.02 -6.23 10.16
CA GLU A 156 -24.99 -6.86 8.84
C GLU A 156 -24.70 -5.87 7.72
N LEU A 157 -23.75 -6.25 6.87
CA LEU A 157 -23.39 -5.51 5.65
C LEU A 157 -24.37 -5.83 4.52
N GLN A 158 -24.62 -4.85 3.67
CA GLN A 158 -25.49 -4.96 2.49
C GLN A 158 -24.69 -4.77 1.20
N PRO A 159 -25.10 -5.42 0.09
CA PRO A 159 -24.48 -5.21 -1.20
C PRO A 159 -24.50 -3.75 -1.61
N ASN A 160 -23.39 -3.30 -2.20
CA ASN A 160 -23.14 -1.92 -2.57
C ASN A 160 -23.31 -0.94 -1.40
N GLY A 161 -23.00 -1.36 -0.16
CA GLY A 161 -23.02 -0.50 1.01
C GLY A 161 -21.67 0.18 1.29
N ASP A 162 -21.76 1.33 1.96
CA ASP A 162 -20.64 2.12 2.48
C ASP A 162 -20.58 1.99 3.99
N TYR A 163 -19.42 1.58 4.51
CA TYR A 163 -19.23 1.40 5.94
C TYR A 163 -17.89 1.94 6.41
N SER A 164 -17.84 2.34 7.67
CA SER A 164 -16.64 2.77 8.37
C SER A 164 -16.25 1.74 9.42
N GLN A 165 -14.95 1.56 9.65
CA GLN A 165 -14.40 0.65 10.67
C GLN A 165 -14.78 -0.83 10.43
N GLY A 166 -15.22 -1.55 11.47
CA GLY A 166 -15.60 -2.95 11.39
C GLY A 166 -14.51 -3.96 11.73
N ASN A 167 -14.77 -5.21 11.32
CA ASN A 167 -13.90 -6.36 11.56
C ASN A 167 -14.01 -7.42 10.45
N LYS A 168 -13.02 -8.32 10.38
CA LYS A 168 -12.97 -9.38 9.38
C LYS A 168 -14.10 -10.40 9.51
N GLU A 169 -14.58 -10.70 10.72
CA GLU A 169 -15.56 -11.76 10.95
C GLU A 169 -16.89 -11.42 10.27
N VAL A 170 -17.38 -10.19 10.45
CA VAL A 170 -18.61 -9.70 9.83
C VAL A 170 -18.43 -9.52 8.32
N LEU A 171 -17.24 -9.09 7.86
CA LEU A 171 -16.93 -9.03 6.42
C LEU A 171 -16.97 -10.42 5.77
N MET A 172 -16.38 -11.43 6.40
CA MET A 172 -16.41 -12.80 5.89
C MET A 172 -17.81 -13.41 5.95
N LYS A 173 -18.61 -13.08 6.97
CA LYS A 173 -20.05 -13.45 7.01
C LYS A 173 -20.79 -12.89 5.79
N PHE A 174 -20.54 -11.63 5.42
CA PHE A 174 -21.10 -11.01 4.22
C PHE A 174 -20.69 -11.78 2.95
N PHE A 175 -19.40 -12.04 2.73
CA PHE A 175 -18.96 -12.75 1.51
C PHE A 175 -19.44 -14.19 1.43
N ARG A 176 -19.57 -14.90 2.55
CA ARG A 176 -20.19 -16.25 2.57
C ARG A 176 -21.62 -16.21 2.07
N LYS A 177 -22.41 -15.23 2.53
CA LYS A 177 -23.79 -15.01 2.08
C LYS A 177 -23.84 -14.66 0.59
N GLU A 178 -23.03 -13.69 0.17
CA GLU A 178 -23.03 -13.17 -1.20
C GLU A 178 -22.51 -14.13 -2.26
N THR A 179 -21.66 -15.08 -1.88
CA THR A 179 -21.07 -16.07 -2.81
C THR A 179 -21.72 -17.44 -2.71
N GLY A 180 -22.52 -17.70 -1.68
CA GLY A 180 -23.05 -19.04 -1.36
C GLY A 180 -21.98 -20.08 -1.00
N LYS A 181 -20.76 -19.65 -0.68
CA LYS A 181 -19.63 -20.53 -0.35
C LYS A 181 -19.33 -20.47 1.14
N ALA A 182 -19.13 -21.63 1.77
CA ALA A 182 -18.73 -21.71 3.17
C ALA A 182 -17.34 -21.09 3.42
N ASP A 183 -16.43 -21.26 2.47
CA ASP A 183 -15.09 -20.67 2.49
C ASP A 183 -14.77 -20.00 1.13
N PRO A 184 -15.19 -18.74 0.94
CA PRO A 184 -14.90 -18.00 -0.29
C PRO A 184 -13.41 -17.71 -0.40
N LYS A 185 -12.76 -18.21 -1.47
CA LYS A 185 -11.39 -17.82 -1.80
C LYS A 185 -11.32 -16.30 -1.98
N HIS A 186 -10.35 -15.69 -1.31
CA HIS A 186 -10.10 -14.25 -1.34
C HIS A 186 -8.64 -13.97 -1.71
N SER A 187 -8.43 -12.80 -2.32
CA SER A 187 -7.10 -12.23 -2.54
C SER A 187 -7.22 -10.72 -2.36
N SER A 188 -6.20 -10.13 -1.74
CA SER A 188 -6.12 -8.69 -1.51
C SER A 188 -4.95 -8.10 -2.27
N LEU A 189 -5.20 -6.96 -2.91
CA LEU A 189 -4.12 -6.11 -3.39
C LEU A 189 -3.65 -5.27 -2.22
N VAL A 190 -2.36 -5.37 -1.90
CA VAL A 190 -1.72 -4.66 -0.80
C VAL A 190 -0.57 -3.87 -1.41
N THR A 191 -0.60 -2.54 -1.28
CA THR A 191 0.46 -1.68 -1.79
C THR A 191 1.68 -1.69 -0.86
N ALA A 192 2.83 -1.21 -1.34
CA ALA A 192 4.06 -1.05 -0.58
C ALA A 192 3.89 -0.42 0.81
N GLU A 193 2.90 0.44 0.97
CA GLU A 193 2.59 1.20 2.19
C GLU A 193 2.03 0.36 3.34
N GLU A 194 1.81 -0.92 3.09
CA GLU A 194 0.99 -1.81 3.90
C GLU A 194 1.71 -3.12 4.28
N LEU A 195 3.04 -3.13 4.18
CA LEU A 195 3.89 -4.31 4.46
C LEU A 195 3.67 -4.94 5.83
N ARG A 196 3.44 -4.11 6.87
CA ARG A 196 3.11 -4.59 8.21
C ARG A 196 1.80 -5.41 8.24
N TRP A 197 0.90 -5.20 7.29
CA TRP A 197 -0.34 -5.98 7.16
C TRP A 197 -0.12 -7.35 6.52
N MET A 198 0.90 -7.50 5.67
CA MET A 198 1.18 -8.77 4.98
C MET A 198 1.52 -9.88 5.97
N VAL A 199 2.14 -9.53 7.10
CA VAL A 199 2.52 -10.44 8.20
C VAL A 199 1.32 -11.17 8.83
N SER A 200 0.10 -10.71 8.56
CA SER A 200 -1.10 -11.26 9.19
C SER A 200 -1.58 -12.60 8.60
N ASP A 201 -0.94 -13.14 7.55
CA ASP A 201 -1.25 -14.45 6.92
C ASP A 201 -2.71 -14.63 6.44
N PHE A 202 -3.58 -13.63 6.59
CA PHE A 202 -5.01 -13.86 6.50
C PHE A 202 -5.48 -14.05 5.06
N TRP A 203 -5.00 -13.25 4.10
CA TRP A 203 -5.44 -13.28 2.70
C TRP A 203 -4.27 -13.40 1.73
N GLY A 204 -4.47 -14.13 0.63
CA GLY A 204 -3.48 -14.21 -0.45
C GLY A 204 -3.18 -12.80 -0.97
N SER A 205 -2.02 -12.26 -0.60
CA SER A 205 -1.68 -10.87 -0.80
C SER A 205 -0.89 -10.68 -2.08
N ILE A 206 -1.30 -9.72 -2.91
CA ILE A 206 -0.57 -9.28 -4.09
C ILE A 206 0.13 -7.98 -3.69
N PHE A 207 1.45 -8.00 -3.68
CA PHE A 207 2.25 -6.83 -3.40
C PHE A 207 2.36 -5.98 -4.67
N ILE A 208 2.03 -4.70 -4.55
CA ILE A 208 2.23 -3.73 -5.62
C ILE A 208 3.36 -2.82 -5.18
N ASP A 209 4.45 -2.89 -5.93
CA ASP A 209 5.61 -2.05 -5.76
C ASP A 209 6.04 -1.59 -7.13
N ASP A 210 6.66 -0.44 -7.19
CA ASP A 210 7.12 0.08 -8.45
C ASP A 210 8.27 -0.81 -8.95
N LEU A 211 8.00 -1.66 -9.92
CA LEU A 211 8.96 -2.61 -10.50
C LEU A 211 9.05 -2.40 -12.00
N GLN A 212 10.00 -3.10 -12.63
CA GLN A 212 10.52 -2.84 -13.99
C GLN A 212 9.51 -2.40 -15.07
N GLY A 213 8.24 -2.85 -15.04
CA GLY A 213 7.11 -2.24 -15.75
C GLY A 213 7.33 -1.82 -17.23
N ASP A 214 6.49 -0.92 -17.72
CA ASP A 214 6.68 -0.20 -19.00
C ASP A 214 7.55 1.07 -18.80
N ARG A 215 8.52 1.00 -17.88
CA ARG A 215 9.34 2.16 -17.51
C ARG A 215 10.55 2.30 -18.42
N SER A 216 10.89 3.55 -18.72
CA SER A 216 12.11 3.90 -19.42
C SER A 216 13.35 3.49 -18.60
N ALA A 217 14.47 3.27 -19.28
CA ALA A 217 15.75 2.98 -18.63
C ALA A 217 16.22 4.09 -17.66
N GLU A 218 15.69 5.31 -17.80
CA GLU A 218 15.96 6.44 -16.91
C GLU A 218 15.15 6.34 -15.62
N GLU A 219 13.85 6.02 -15.71
CA GLU A 219 13.00 5.78 -14.53
C GLU A 219 13.50 4.60 -13.70
N LEU A 220 13.97 3.53 -14.35
CA LEU A 220 14.56 2.38 -13.67
C LEU A 220 15.82 2.74 -12.86
N ARG A 221 16.57 3.77 -13.27
CA ARG A 221 17.73 4.25 -12.51
C ARG A 221 17.31 4.99 -11.25
N TRP A 222 16.21 5.74 -11.28
CA TRP A 222 15.72 6.46 -10.09
C TRP A 222 15.11 5.54 -9.03
N MET A 223 14.69 4.34 -9.42
CA MET A 223 14.12 3.35 -8.50
C MET A 223 15.18 2.68 -7.61
N VAL A 224 16.46 2.81 -7.93
CA VAL A 224 17.56 2.41 -7.06
C VAL A 224 18.12 3.68 -6.42
N SER A 225 18.02 3.79 -5.10
CA SER A 225 18.59 4.95 -4.42
C SER A 225 20.12 4.86 -4.46
N ASP A 226 20.77 5.86 -5.05
CA ASP A 226 22.24 6.00 -4.99
C ASP A 226 22.74 6.23 -3.55
N PHE A 227 21.86 6.62 -2.64
CA PHE A 227 22.18 6.89 -1.24
C PHE A 227 21.79 5.75 -0.30
N TRP A 228 20.57 5.21 -0.42
CA TRP A 228 20.02 4.19 0.49
C TRP A 228 20.09 2.75 -0.06
N GLY A 229 20.51 2.58 -1.31
CA GLY A 229 20.57 1.27 -1.97
C GLY A 229 19.20 0.73 -2.39
N SER A 230 19.11 -0.59 -2.52
CA SER A 230 17.88 -1.27 -2.93
C SER A 230 17.02 -1.67 -1.73
N ILE A 231 15.69 -1.57 -1.90
CA ILE A 231 14.73 -2.14 -0.95
C ILE A 231 14.82 -3.67 -0.84
N PHE A 232 15.39 -4.37 -1.83
CA PHE A 232 15.47 -5.84 -1.86
C PHE A 232 16.83 -6.40 -1.42
N ILE A 233 17.92 -5.66 -1.65
CA ILE A 233 19.29 -6.13 -1.43
C ILE A 233 20.18 -5.04 -0.85
N ASP A 234 20.98 -5.46 0.14
CA ASP A 234 22.16 -4.75 0.62
C ASP A 234 23.44 -5.49 0.15
N ASP A 235 24.16 -4.87 -0.79
CA ASP A 235 25.38 -5.41 -1.41
C ASP A 235 26.61 -5.34 -0.50
N LEU A 236 26.53 -4.69 0.66
CA LEU A 236 27.67 -4.55 1.58
C LEU A 236 28.11 -5.87 2.22
N GLN A 237 27.32 -6.95 2.08
CA GLN A 237 27.61 -8.26 2.67
C GLN A 237 28.23 -9.29 1.68
N GLY A 238 28.43 -8.93 0.41
CA GLY A 238 28.92 -9.86 -0.61
C GLY A 238 30.35 -9.57 -1.07
N ASP A 239 31.26 -10.53 -0.88
CA ASP A 239 32.55 -10.57 -1.57
C ASP A 239 32.27 -10.58 -3.09
N ARG A 240 32.63 -9.50 -3.80
CA ARG A 240 32.49 -9.36 -5.26
C ARG A 240 33.52 -10.26 -5.95
N SER A 241 33.41 -11.57 -5.74
CA SER A 241 34.12 -12.58 -6.52
C SER A 241 33.53 -12.58 -7.93
N GLU A 242 34.26 -12.02 -8.89
CA GLU A 242 33.92 -11.78 -10.31
C GLU A 242 33.52 -13.01 -11.16
N THR A 243 33.21 -14.17 -10.57
CA THR A 243 33.14 -15.43 -11.33
C THR A 243 32.01 -16.37 -10.93
N ALA A 244 30.82 -15.88 -10.57
CA ALA A 244 29.66 -16.76 -10.51
C ALA A 244 28.35 -16.07 -10.84
N ASP A 245 27.63 -16.68 -11.78
CA ASP A 245 26.24 -16.46 -12.19
C ASP A 245 25.27 -16.75 -11.01
N LYS A 246 25.40 -15.96 -9.94
CA LYS A 246 24.63 -16.13 -8.70
C LYS A 246 23.50 -15.12 -8.70
N ASN A 247 22.29 -15.61 -8.94
CA ASN A 247 21.07 -14.94 -8.54
C ASN A 247 21.23 -14.41 -7.10
N LEU A 248 21.21 -13.09 -6.93
CA LEU A 248 21.31 -12.49 -5.61
C LEU A 248 20.05 -12.84 -4.81
N LYS A 249 20.22 -13.15 -3.52
CA LYS A 249 19.11 -13.40 -2.62
C LYS A 249 18.72 -12.10 -1.95
N MET A 250 17.41 -11.86 -1.82
CA MET A 250 16.91 -10.79 -0.97
C MET A 250 17.48 -10.96 0.45
N ASN A 251 18.09 -9.91 0.98
CA ASN A 251 18.74 -9.91 2.30
C ASN A 251 18.39 -8.67 3.14
N THR A 252 17.49 -7.82 2.66
CA THR A 252 16.90 -6.73 3.44
C THR A 252 15.68 -7.22 4.21
N ALA A 253 15.30 -6.51 5.27
CA ALA A 253 14.08 -6.80 6.01
C ALA A 253 12.82 -6.73 5.12
N TYR A 254 12.76 -5.77 4.20
CA TYR A 254 11.64 -5.62 3.25
C TYR A 254 11.57 -6.78 2.27
N GLY A 255 12.71 -7.17 1.68
CA GLY A 255 12.78 -8.30 0.77
C GLY A 255 12.38 -9.61 1.45
N ASP A 256 12.79 -9.82 2.71
CA ASP A 256 12.38 -10.99 3.49
C ASP A 256 10.87 -11.00 3.74
N LEU A 257 10.28 -9.89 4.23
CA LEU A 257 8.84 -9.76 4.45
C LEU A 257 8.02 -10.01 3.18
N ILE A 258 8.43 -9.43 2.05
CA ILE A 258 7.76 -9.63 0.76
C ILE A 258 7.81 -11.12 0.38
N SER A 259 8.97 -11.75 0.49
CA SER A 259 9.14 -13.16 0.11
C SER A 259 8.32 -14.14 0.96
N GLN A 260 8.14 -13.82 2.24
CA GLN A 260 7.42 -14.68 3.19
C GLN A 260 5.91 -14.53 3.10
N TYR A 261 5.42 -13.30 2.91
CA TYR A 261 4.02 -12.96 3.09
C TYR A 261 3.29 -12.58 1.80
N ALA A 262 3.99 -12.15 0.74
CA ALA A 262 3.36 -11.94 -0.55
C ALA A 262 3.08 -13.28 -1.25
N THR A 263 1.93 -13.37 -1.92
CA THR A 263 1.68 -14.46 -2.87
C THR A 263 2.42 -14.19 -4.19
N ILE A 264 2.33 -12.96 -4.68
CA ILE A 264 3.04 -12.43 -5.84
C ILE A 264 3.37 -10.95 -5.61
N CYS A 265 4.34 -10.44 -6.37
CA CYS A 265 4.68 -9.03 -6.44
C CYS A 265 4.62 -8.56 -7.91
N VAL A 266 3.93 -7.44 -8.16
CA VAL A 266 3.68 -6.87 -9.48
C VAL A 266 3.97 -5.37 -9.50
N PRO A 267 4.33 -4.77 -10.65
CA PRO A 267 4.68 -3.36 -10.75
C PRO A 267 3.52 -2.40 -10.47
N SER A 268 2.29 -2.82 -10.77
CA SER A 268 1.11 -1.96 -10.77
C SER A 268 -0.18 -2.76 -10.86
N ILE A 269 -1.32 -2.08 -10.66
CA ILE A 269 -2.65 -2.67 -10.92
C ILE A 269 -2.87 -2.80 -12.44
N GLU A 270 -2.32 -1.89 -13.25
CA GLU A 270 -2.32 -1.94 -14.72
C GLU A 270 -1.79 -3.27 -15.23
N TYR A 271 -0.68 -3.76 -14.67
CA TYR A 271 -0.12 -5.05 -15.05
C TYR A 271 -1.11 -6.21 -14.81
N LEU A 272 -1.82 -6.20 -13.68
CA LEU A 272 -2.87 -7.20 -13.39
C LEU A 272 -4.06 -7.06 -14.34
N ALA A 273 -4.42 -5.82 -14.70
CA ALA A 273 -5.48 -5.54 -15.66
C ALA A 273 -5.13 -6.00 -17.09
N GLY A 274 -3.84 -5.98 -17.43
CA GLY A 274 -3.32 -6.40 -18.73
C GLY A 274 -3.26 -7.91 -18.96
N VAL A 275 -3.40 -8.74 -17.92
CA VAL A 275 -3.39 -10.21 -18.05
C VAL A 275 -4.79 -10.82 -17.89
N PRO A 276 -5.03 -12.06 -18.37
CA PRO A 276 -6.28 -12.76 -18.14
C PRO A 276 -6.63 -12.88 -16.64
N VAL A 277 -7.92 -12.78 -16.29
CA VAL A 277 -8.40 -12.84 -14.89
C VAL A 277 -8.12 -14.21 -14.22
N ASP A 278 -7.96 -15.25 -15.02
CA ASP A 278 -7.61 -16.61 -14.64
C ASP A 278 -6.13 -16.94 -14.88
N HIS A 279 -5.29 -15.93 -15.16
CA HIS A 279 -3.86 -16.11 -15.30
C HIS A 279 -3.25 -16.74 -14.04
N ASN A 280 -2.47 -17.80 -14.24
CA ASN A 280 -1.84 -18.54 -13.16
C ASN A 280 -0.41 -18.04 -12.94
N PHE A 281 -0.25 -17.08 -12.03
CA PHE A 281 1.05 -16.55 -11.67
C PHE A 281 1.91 -17.57 -10.92
N ALA A 282 3.21 -17.59 -11.21
CA ALA A 282 4.19 -18.21 -10.32
C ALA A 282 4.20 -17.47 -8.97
N LYS A 283 4.26 -18.20 -7.86
CA LYS A 283 4.12 -17.63 -6.51
C LYS A 283 5.46 -17.62 -5.80
N PHE A 284 5.59 -16.77 -4.80
CA PHE A 284 6.63 -16.97 -3.79
C PHE A 284 6.44 -18.33 -3.12
N SER A 285 7.55 -18.97 -2.77
CA SER A 285 7.59 -20.15 -1.91
C SER A 285 8.29 -19.77 -0.62
N LYS A 286 8.10 -20.59 0.42
CA LYS A 286 8.78 -20.40 1.71
C LYS A 286 10.29 -20.70 1.66
N ASP A 287 10.85 -20.97 0.48
CA ASP A 287 12.26 -21.22 0.30
C ASP A 287 13.03 -19.90 0.32
N ALA A 288 14.05 -19.81 1.19
CA ALA A 288 14.85 -18.61 1.35
C ALA A 288 15.50 -18.14 0.03
N GLY A 289 15.21 -16.91 -0.37
CA GLY A 289 15.71 -16.30 -1.61
C GLY A 289 14.88 -16.62 -2.86
N ASN A 290 13.63 -17.10 -2.70
CA ASN A 290 12.74 -17.27 -3.85
C ASN A 290 12.32 -15.90 -4.42
N ALA A 291 12.64 -15.66 -5.69
CA ALA A 291 12.26 -14.47 -6.47
C ALA A 291 11.31 -14.80 -7.64
N ARG A 292 10.66 -15.97 -7.65
CA ARG A 292 9.68 -16.40 -8.69
C ARG A 292 8.31 -15.77 -8.53
N GLY A 293 8.01 -15.19 -7.37
CA GLY A 293 6.77 -14.46 -7.12
C GLY A 293 6.76 -13.07 -7.73
N PHE A 294 7.89 -12.57 -8.24
CA PHE A 294 7.95 -11.30 -8.97
C PHE A 294 7.49 -11.47 -10.42
N HIS A 295 6.64 -10.56 -10.87
CA HIS A 295 6.10 -10.51 -12.23
C HIS A 295 6.15 -9.08 -12.77
N PRO A 296 6.36 -8.87 -14.10
CA PRO A 296 6.63 -9.90 -15.12
C PRO A 296 8.04 -10.52 -15.04
N GLY A 297 8.92 -9.91 -14.24
CA GLY A 297 10.30 -10.35 -14.07
C GLY A 297 10.83 -9.92 -12.71
N ARG A 298 12.08 -10.28 -12.43
CA ARG A 298 12.73 -9.91 -11.17
C ARG A 298 13.11 -8.42 -11.16
N PRO A 299 13.07 -7.76 -9.99
CA PRO A 299 13.64 -6.42 -9.79
C PRO A 299 15.07 -6.31 -10.33
N VAL A 300 15.44 -5.14 -10.88
CA VAL A 300 16.78 -4.89 -11.45
C VAL A 300 17.87 -5.16 -10.41
N SER A 301 17.63 -4.77 -9.16
CA SER A 301 18.60 -4.98 -8.07
C SER A 301 18.91 -6.46 -7.79
N LEU A 302 18.02 -7.39 -8.17
CA LEU A 302 18.25 -8.84 -8.07
C LEU A 302 18.91 -9.43 -9.32
N LEU A 303 19.14 -8.62 -10.35
CA LEU A 303 19.87 -9.00 -11.56
C LEU A 303 21.32 -8.55 -11.41
N VAL A 304 22.26 -9.48 -11.60
CA VAL A 304 23.68 -9.14 -11.68
C VAL A 304 23.88 -8.30 -12.95
N SER A 305 24.57 -7.16 -12.84
CA SER A 305 25.00 -6.41 -14.03
C SER A 305 25.85 -7.33 -14.90
N GLN A 306 25.41 -7.62 -16.13
CA GLN A 306 26.30 -8.17 -17.16
C GLN A 306 27.31 -7.12 -17.60
#